data_AF-A0A956H7R1-F1
#
_entry.id   AF-A0A956H7R1-F1
#
_cell.length_a   1.000
_cell.length_b   1.000
_cell.length_c   1.000
_cell.angle_alpha   90.00
_cell.angle_beta   90.00
_cell.angle_gamma   90.00
#
_symmetry.space_group_name_H-M   'P 1'
#
loop_
_entity.id
_entity.type
_entity.pdbx_description
1 polymer ?
#
loop_
_entity_poly.entity_id
_entity_poly.type
_entity_poly.pdbx_seq_one_letter_code
_entity_poly.pdbx_strand_id
1 'polypeptide(L)'
;MSYWAKVLTVYGGVLIGAASLTLACDPSYPSTGFRCSPSDGASACPDSLNYLCCSDDPAAIDVNDLEAFVTPKYSGGGGVGLPLFSAAANSLSKSGFCIESGSVPINAAIVEGAVGCPIPCNPTWDAGSVAQVCGGGSVCCQTVELETKDCAFDPSLGNAGCWRPVTGQDIDGLGGLNASDWGPSDHDTHQDPRGTGCQAFIDGQTVIDPAAAKLACYRLLSVAAQRGLCTAAAGETDPAAVCKLADPEYRDACERMNDEEALSGCG
;
A
#
# COMPACT_ATOMS: atom_id res chain seq x y z
N MET A 1 -18.64 29.10 64.13
CA MET A 1 -19.79 28.25 63.71
C MET A 1 -19.61 27.97 62.23
N SER A 2 -18.82 26.97 61.82
CA SER A 2 -19.15 25.54 61.65
C SER A 2 -20.45 25.31 60.87
N TYR A 3 -20.39 24.96 59.58
CA TYR A 3 -20.43 23.57 59.11
C TYR A 3 -20.25 23.46 57.58
N TRP A 4 -19.38 22.53 57.22
CA TRP A 4 -19.14 21.79 55.99
C TRP A 4 -20.24 21.69 54.92
N ALA A 5 -19.86 21.84 53.65
CA ALA A 5 -20.23 20.92 52.57
C ALA A 5 -19.18 20.97 51.44
N LYS A 6 -18.46 19.86 51.28
CA LYS A 6 -17.58 19.57 50.14
C LYS A 6 -18.45 19.26 48.93
N VAL A 7 -18.17 19.88 47.78
CA VAL A 7 -18.50 19.27 46.48
C VAL A 7 -17.25 19.33 45.62
N LEU A 8 -16.69 18.14 45.42
CA LEU A 8 -15.66 17.80 44.45
C LEU A 8 -16.25 18.02 43.05
N THR A 9 -15.76 18.99 42.28
CA THR A 9 -16.02 18.99 40.83
C THR A 9 -14.90 18.21 40.17
N VAL A 10 -15.26 16.99 39.76
CA VAL A 10 -14.40 16.03 39.07
C VAL A 10 -14.08 16.57 37.67
N TYR A 11 -12.79 16.63 37.35
CA TYR A 11 -12.29 16.71 35.98
C TYR A 11 -12.72 15.45 35.23
N GLY A 12 -13.80 15.54 34.46
CA GLY A 12 -14.19 14.53 33.48
C GLY A 12 -13.48 14.80 32.16
N GLY A 13 -12.21 14.40 32.06
CA GLY A 13 -11.54 14.29 30.77
C GLY A 13 -12.24 13.22 29.95
N VAL A 14 -12.99 13.64 28.94
CA VAL A 14 -13.54 12.76 27.93
C VAL A 14 -12.39 12.39 26.98
N LEU A 15 -11.60 11.40 27.38
CA LEU A 15 -10.78 10.62 26.46
C LEU A 15 -11.74 9.73 25.68
N ILE A 16 -12.20 10.19 24.52
CA ILE A 16 -12.76 9.31 23.51
C ILE A 16 -11.57 8.53 22.96
N GLY A 17 -11.27 7.40 23.60
CA GLY A 17 -10.44 6.37 23.00
C GLY A 17 -11.19 5.86 21.78
N ALA A 18 -10.72 6.20 20.59
CA ALA A 18 -11.10 5.52 19.37
C ALA A 18 -10.53 4.09 19.45
N ALA A 19 -11.31 3.18 20.03
CA ALA A 19 -11.07 1.76 19.88
C ALA A 19 -11.59 1.36 18.49
N SER A 20 -10.76 1.54 17.46
CA SER A 20 -10.98 0.98 16.13
C SER A 20 -10.68 -0.52 16.20
N LEU A 21 -11.69 -1.31 16.54
CA LEU A 21 -11.65 -2.77 16.48
C LEU A 21 -12.73 -3.23 15.51
N THR A 22 -12.33 -3.76 14.36
CA THR A 22 -12.80 -5.04 13.77
C THR A 22 -12.16 -5.34 12.41
N LEU A 23 -10.95 -5.93 12.48
CA LEU A 23 -10.50 -7.12 11.72
C LEU A 23 -10.77 -7.18 10.20
N ALA A 24 -9.98 -6.45 9.41
CA ALA A 24 -9.64 -6.86 8.04
C ALA A 24 -8.52 -7.92 8.10
N CYS A 25 -8.81 -9.11 7.57
CA CYS A 25 -7.97 -10.33 7.47
C CYS A 25 -7.70 -11.13 8.77
N ASP A 26 -8.01 -12.44 8.71
CA ASP A 26 -7.26 -13.50 9.41
C ASP A 26 -6.44 -14.22 8.32
N PRO A 27 -5.29 -13.66 7.91
CA PRO A 27 -4.30 -14.47 7.24
C PRO A 27 -3.69 -15.36 8.33
N SER A 28 -3.36 -16.61 8.05
CA SER A 28 -2.57 -17.42 8.96
C SER A 28 -1.10 -16.96 9.01
N TYR A 29 -0.88 -15.67 9.25
CA TYR A 29 0.23 -15.10 10.00
C TYR A 29 -0.43 -14.44 11.23
N PRO A 30 -0.18 -14.93 12.44
CA PRO A 30 -0.97 -14.57 13.59
C PRO A 30 -0.91 -13.05 13.84
N SER A 31 -2.07 -12.46 14.09
CA SER A 31 -2.29 -11.15 14.74
C SER A 31 -1.85 -9.88 14.00
N THR A 32 -2.84 -9.02 13.71
CA THR A 32 -2.73 -7.55 13.72
C THR A 32 -1.36 -6.98 13.35
N GLY A 33 -1.06 -6.91 12.05
CA GLY A 33 -0.02 -6.01 11.59
C GLY A 33 -0.44 -4.58 11.95
N PHE A 34 0.23 -3.97 12.92
CA PHE A 34 0.08 -2.53 13.17
C PHE A 34 0.66 -1.79 11.97
N ARG A 35 -0.03 -0.73 11.53
CA ARG A 35 0.53 0.15 10.49
C ARG A 35 1.84 0.74 11.00
N CYS A 36 2.83 0.76 10.12
CA CYS A 36 4.13 1.34 10.40
C CYS A 36 4.64 2.06 9.15
N SER A 37 5.58 2.98 9.36
CA SER A 37 6.35 3.62 8.29
C SER A 37 7.74 3.01 8.32
N PRO A 38 8.14 2.22 7.31
CA PRO A 38 9.50 1.65 7.25
C PRO A 38 10.61 2.70 7.37
N SER A 39 10.36 3.92 6.90
CA SER A 39 11.30 5.04 7.02
C SER A 39 11.50 5.55 8.45
N ASP A 40 10.66 5.15 9.41
CA ASP A 40 10.82 5.48 10.84
C ASP A 40 11.81 4.52 11.53
N GLY A 41 12.34 3.53 10.80
CA GLY A 41 13.38 2.61 11.25
C GLY A 41 12.92 1.66 12.35
N ALA A 42 13.83 1.32 13.27
CA ALA A 42 13.57 0.31 14.30
C ALA A 42 12.40 0.68 15.24
N SER A 43 12.11 1.97 15.45
CA SER A 43 10.99 2.40 16.30
C SER A 43 9.62 2.34 15.60
N ALA A 44 9.56 1.95 14.33
CA ALA A 44 8.32 1.91 13.56
C ALA A 44 7.32 0.87 14.10
N CYS A 45 7.80 -0.12 14.86
CA CYS A 45 6.97 -1.16 15.47
C CYS A 45 6.99 -1.12 17.00
N PRO A 46 5.88 -1.48 17.68
CA PRO A 46 5.78 -1.44 19.15
C PRO A 46 6.83 -2.29 19.89
N ASP A 47 7.30 -3.36 19.26
CA ASP A 47 8.38 -4.22 19.76
C ASP A 47 9.34 -4.57 18.62
N SER A 48 10.36 -3.75 18.46
CA SER A 48 11.31 -3.85 17.35
C SER A 48 12.24 -5.07 17.38
N LEU A 49 12.26 -5.81 18.49
CA LEU A 49 12.99 -7.07 18.59
C LEU A 49 12.19 -8.23 18.00
N ASN A 50 10.85 -8.15 18.08
CA ASN A 50 9.95 -9.20 17.65
C ASN A 50 9.19 -8.88 16.36
N TYR A 51 9.22 -7.63 15.89
CA TYR A 51 8.52 -7.21 14.69
C TYR A 51 9.43 -6.45 13.73
N LEU A 52 9.23 -6.70 12.43
CA LEU A 52 9.85 -6.01 11.32
C LEU A 52 8.80 -5.09 10.68
N CYS A 53 9.17 -3.83 10.43
CA CYS A 53 8.31 -2.94 9.64
C CYS A 53 8.55 -3.20 8.15
N CYS A 54 7.60 -3.90 7.53
CA CYS A 54 7.68 -4.37 6.16
C CYS A 54 6.81 -3.50 5.26
N SER A 55 7.40 -2.94 4.22
CA SER A 55 6.65 -2.22 3.19
C SER A 55 5.64 -3.14 2.50
N ASP A 56 4.47 -2.60 2.16
CA ASP A 56 3.44 -3.25 1.34
C ASP A 56 3.43 -2.72 -0.11
N ASP A 57 4.52 -2.05 -0.50
CA ASP A 57 4.63 -1.34 -1.77
C ASP A 57 5.36 -2.16 -2.85
N PRO A 58 4.66 -2.54 -3.94
CA PRO A 58 5.23 -3.30 -5.04
C PRO A 58 5.86 -2.45 -6.16
N ALA A 59 5.90 -1.12 -6.04
CA ALA A 59 6.36 -0.26 -7.12
C ALA A 59 7.82 -0.56 -7.49
N ALA A 60 8.10 -0.64 -8.79
CA ALA A 60 9.41 -0.97 -9.32
C ALA A 60 9.70 -0.22 -10.62
N ILE A 61 10.97 0.13 -10.81
CA ILE A 61 11.44 0.88 -11.97
C ILE A 61 12.36 0.03 -12.84
N ASP A 62 12.18 0.07 -14.16
CA ASP A 62 13.21 -0.40 -15.08
C ASP A 62 14.14 0.76 -15.42
N VAL A 63 15.38 0.67 -14.93
CA VAL A 63 16.39 1.72 -15.14
C VAL A 63 16.84 1.86 -16.60
N ASN A 64 16.50 0.88 -17.45
CA ASN A 64 16.77 0.90 -18.88
C ASN A 64 15.55 1.35 -19.72
N ASP A 65 14.36 1.36 -19.13
CA ASP A 65 13.12 1.82 -19.75
C ASP A 65 12.24 2.53 -18.70
N LEU A 66 12.50 3.82 -18.53
CA LEU A 66 11.83 4.67 -17.52
C LEU A 66 10.33 4.91 -17.81
N GLU A 67 9.83 4.47 -18.96
CA GLU A 67 8.41 4.54 -19.32
C GLU A 67 7.68 3.21 -19.03
N ALA A 68 8.39 2.15 -18.69
CA ALA A 68 7.81 0.82 -18.49
C ALA A 68 7.18 0.66 -17.09
N PHE A 69 5.97 0.09 -17.07
CA PHE A 69 5.38 -0.49 -15.87
C PHE A 69 5.87 -1.93 -15.73
N VAL A 70 6.69 -2.19 -14.72
CA VAL A 70 7.35 -3.49 -14.51
C VAL A 70 7.06 -4.05 -13.13
N THR A 71 7.13 -5.37 -13.02
CA THR A 71 7.04 -6.06 -11.74
C THR A 71 8.38 -5.99 -10.99
N PRO A 72 8.36 -5.87 -9.65
CA PRO A 72 9.55 -5.83 -8.81
C PRO A 72 10.29 -7.15 -8.87
N LYS A 73 11.61 -7.07 -8.99
CA LYS A 73 12.50 -8.22 -8.92
C LYS A 73 13.00 -8.40 -7.48
N TYR A 74 12.59 -9.50 -6.86
CA TYR A 74 13.08 -9.93 -5.55
C TYR A 74 13.97 -11.17 -5.69
N SER A 75 15.03 -11.29 -4.89
CA SER A 75 15.82 -12.52 -4.78
C SER A 75 14.93 -13.66 -4.27
N GLY A 76 14.63 -14.63 -5.13
CA GLY A 76 13.73 -15.75 -4.83
C GLY A 76 12.32 -15.60 -5.41
N GLY A 77 11.95 -14.41 -5.88
CA GLY A 77 10.77 -14.15 -6.71
C GLY A 77 11.14 -13.89 -8.18
N GLY A 78 10.13 -13.65 -9.00
CA GLY A 78 10.30 -13.17 -10.37
C GLY A 78 10.29 -11.64 -10.45
N GLY A 79 10.11 -11.12 -11.67
CA GLY A 79 10.08 -9.69 -11.98
C GLY A 79 11.35 -9.19 -12.66
N VAL A 80 11.32 -7.93 -13.09
CA VAL A 80 12.42 -7.32 -13.87
C VAL A 80 12.87 -5.96 -13.33
N GLY A 81 11.97 -5.21 -12.70
CA GLY A 81 12.25 -3.87 -12.17
C GLY A 81 12.97 -3.87 -10.84
N LEU A 82 13.67 -2.79 -10.54
CA LEU A 82 14.27 -2.54 -9.23
C LEU A 82 13.18 -2.01 -8.27
N PRO A 83 12.92 -2.67 -7.11
CA PRO A 83 11.90 -2.19 -6.17
C PRO A 83 12.23 -0.80 -5.61
N LEU A 84 11.23 0.09 -5.59
CA LEU A 84 11.40 1.49 -5.17
C LEU A 84 11.27 1.69 -3.66
N PHE A 85 10.42 0.89 -3.00
CA PHE A 85 10.01 1.09 -1.61
C PHE A 85 10.03 -0.20 -0.80
N SER A 86 10.64 -1.27 -1.29
CA SER A 86 10.73 -2.57 -0.63
C SER A 86 12.11 -3.19 -0.82
N ALA A 87 12.35 -4.36 -0.20
CA ALA A 87 13.67 -5.01 -0.18
C ALA A 87 14.79 -4.06 0.28
N ALA A 88 15.82 -3.83 -0.54
CA ALA A 88 16.93 -2.93 -0.22
C ALA A 88 16.49 -1.47 -0.02
N ALA A 89 15.36 -1.07 -0.62
CA ALA A 89 14.79 0.27 -0.53
C ALA A 89 13.65 0.38 0.51
N ASN A 90 13.46 -0.64 1.36
CA ASN A 90 12.37 -0.67 2.34
C ASN A 90 12.33 0.57 3.23
N SER A 91 13.49 1.09 3.66
CA SER A 91 13.57 2.31 4.49
C SER A 91 13.09 3.59 3.80
N LEU A 92 12.77 3.55 2.50
CA LEU A 92 12.20 4.69 1.78
C LEU A 92 10.66 4.71 1.84
N SER A 93 10.03 3.59 2.23
CA SER A 93 8.58 3.50 2.29
C SER A 93 7.98 4.25 3.48
N LYS A 94 6.79 4.81 3.25
CA LYS A 94 5.92 5.44 4.25
C LYS A 94 4.72 4.57 4.63
N SER A 95 4.54 3.43 3.95
CA SER A 95 3.46 2.49 4.21
C SER A 95 4.01 1.11 4.44
N GLY A 96 3.51 0.44 5.46
CA GLY A 96 3.88 -0.92 5.78
C GLY A 96 3.13 -1.45 6.99
N PHE A 97 3.52 -2.66 7.38
CA PHE A 97 2.96 -3.41 8.49
C PHE A 97 4.06 -3.97 9.36
N CYS A 98 3.83 -3.96 10.67
CA CYS A 98 4.65 -4.69 11.62
C CYS A 98 4.36 -6.18 11.51
N ILE A 99 5.31 -6.92 10.96
CA ILE A 99 5.23 -8.36 10.76
C ILE A 99 6.08 -9.05 11.83
N GLU A 100 5.51 -10.05 12.51
CA GLU A 100 6.25 -10.81 13.51
C GLU A 100 7.47 -11.50 12.86
N SER A 101 8.64 -11.31 13.45
CA SER A 101 9.91 -11.87 12.98
C SER A 101 9.84 -13.38 12.89
N GLY A 102 10.09 -13.93 11.70
CA GLY A 102 10.06 -15.38 11.45
C GLY A 102 8.67 -15.97 11.21
N SER A 103 7.62 -15.15 11.19
CA SER A 103 6.27 -15.60 10.83
C SER A 103 6.17 -15.98 9.34
N VAL A 104 6.88 -15.26 8.46
CA VAL A 104 6.92 -15.54 7.02
C VAL A 104 7.93 -16.65 6.71
N PRO A 105 7.52 -17.77 6.07
CA PRO A 105 8.41 -18.82 5.61
C PRO A 105 9.50 -18.26 4.70
N ILE A 106 10.74 -18.74 4.87
CA ILE A 106 11.90 -18.20 4.14
C ILE A 106 11.76 -18.27 2.61
N ASN A 107 10.97 -19.21 2.09
CA ASN A 107 10.71 -19.37 0.65
C ASN A 107 9.62 -18.42 0.12
N ALA A 108 8.92 -17.71 1.00
CA ALA A 108 7.90 -16.70 0.69
C ALA A 108 8.29 -15.30 1.22
N ALA A 109 9.49 -15.18 1.80
CA ALA A 109 10.01 -13.95 2.37
C ALA A 109 11.01 -13.28 1.42
N ILE A 110 11.10 -11.96 1.51
CA ILE A 110 12.23 -11.19 1.01
C ILE A 110 13.51 -11.67 1.70
N VAL A 111 14.57 -11.87 0.93
CA VAL A 111 15.88 -12.35 1.44
C VAL A 111 16.99 -11.29 1.32
N GLU A 112 16.68 -10.08 0.84
CA GLU A 112 17.63 -8.99 0.69
C GLU A 112 17.10 -7.65 1.23
N GLY A 113 17.95 -6.90 1.94
CA GLY A 113 17.54 -5.67 2.61
C GLY A 113 16.56 -5.93 3.77
N ALA A 114 15.27 -6.03 3.45
CA ALA A 114 14.17 -6.30 4.38
C ALA A 114 13.94 -7.80 4.60
N VAL A 115 14.99 -8.49 5.08
CA VAL A 115 14.98 -9.94 5.24
C VAL A 115 13.86 -10.40 6.19
N GLY A 116 13.05 -11.37 5.76
CA GLY A 116 11.94 -11.91 6.55
C GLY A 116 10.61 -11.19 6.35
N CYS A 117 10.59 -10.09 5.60
CA CYS A 117 9.34 -9.45 5.20
C CYS A 117 8.60 -10.26 4.13
N PRO A 118 7.25 -10.24 4.12
CA PRO A 118 6.48 -10.78 3.01
C PRO A 118 6.77 -10.02 1.71
N ILE A 119 6.55 -10.67 0.57
CA ILE A 119 6.73 -10.06 -0.74
C ILE A 119 5.56 -9.12 -1.04
N PRO A 120 5.80 -7.82 -1.31
CA PRO A 120 4.78 -6.90 -1.80
C PRO A 120 4.30 -7.27 -3.20
N CYS A 121 3.03 -7.04 -3.45
CA CYS A 121 2.42 -7.28 -4.74
C CYS A 121 1.31 -6.26 -5.01
N ASN A 122 0.91 -6.14 -6.27
CA ASN A 122 -0.22 -5.31 -6.66
C ASN A 122 -1.44 -6.23 -6.94
N PRO A 123 -2.55 -6.07 -6.21
CA PRO A 123 -3.74 -6.90 -6.40
C PRO A 123 -4.46 -6.66 -7.73
N THR A 124 -4.11 -5.59 -8.48
CA THR A 124 -4.65 -5.32 -9.82
C THR A 124 -3.85 -5.97 -10.95
N TRP A 125 -2.71 -6.60 -10.64
CA TRP A 125 -1.94 -7.34 -11.63
C TRP A 125 -2.69 -8.56 -12.16
N ASP A 126 -2.39 -8.94 -13.40
CA ASP A 126 -2.84 -10.21 -13.94
C ASP A 126 -2.23 -11.41 -13.17
N ALA A 127 -2.89 -12.56 -13.26
CA ALA A 127 -2.47 -13.77 -12.55
C ALA A 127 -1.05 -14.24 -12.91
N GLY A 128 -0.56 -13.97 -14.13
CA GLY A 128 0.80 -14.29 -14.55
C GLY A 128 1.83 -13.41 -13.86
N SER A 129 1.57 -12.11 -13.76
CA SER A 129 2.38 -11.14 -13.02
C SER A 129 2.39 -11.44 -11.51
N VAL A 130 1.24 -11.79 -10.92
CA VAL A 130 1.17 -12.26 -9.53
C VAL A 130 1.97 -13.54 -9.34
N ALA A 131 1.79 -14.56 -10.19
CA ALA A 131 2.54 -15.81 -10.09
C ALA A 131 4.04 -15.62 -10.29
N GLN A 132 4.44 -14.65 -11.13
CA GLN A 132 5.83 -14.28 -11.34
C GLN A 132 6.42 -13.72 -10.04
N VAL A 133 5.77 -12.75 -9.38
CA VAL A 133 6.32 -12.07 -8.20
C VAL A 133 6.13 -12.89 -6.92
N CYS A 134 4.92 -13.38 -6.68
CA CYS A 134 4.53 -14.10 -5.47
C CYS A 134 4.83 -15.61 -5.50
N GLY A 135 5.24 -16.15 -6.65
CA GLY A 135 5.32 -17.58 -6.88
C GLY A 135 3.97 -18.22 -7.22
N GLY A 136 4.01 -19.41 -7.80
CA GLY A 136 2.80 -20.16 -8.16
C GLY A 136 1.99 -20.60 -6.94
N GLY A 137 0.66 -20.48 -7.02
CA GLY A 137 -0.25 -20.84 -5.93
C GLY A 137 -0.33 -19.80 -4.81
N SER A 138 0.16 -18.58 -5.06
CA SER A 138 -0.03 -17.43 -4.19
C SER A 138 -1.10 -16.50 -4.74
N VAL A 139 -1.76 -15.77 -3.86
CA VAL A 139 -2.68 -14.66 -4.18
C VAL A 139 -2.08 -13.35 -3.69
N CYS A 140 -2.41 -12.25 -4.38
CA CYS A 140 -2.07 -10.93 -3.91
C CYS A 140 -3.27 -10.32 -3.17
N CYS A 141 -3.14 -10.10 -1.86
CA CYS A 141 -4.21 -9.50 -1.07
C CYS A 141 -3.90 -8.03 -0.79
N GLN A 142 -4.85 -7.15 -1.15
CA GLN A 142 -4.83 -5.76 -0.73
C GLN A 142 -4.78 -5.68 0.80
N THR A 143 -3.90 -4.83 1.31
CA THR A 143 -3.63 -4.71 2.75
C THR A 143 -4.44 -3.63 3.45
N VAL A 144 -4.95 -2.65 2.70
CA VAL A 144 -5.53 -1.42 3.23
C VAL A 144 -6.73 -1.04 2.37
N GLU A 145 -7.85 -0.65 2.97
CA GLU A 145 -9.01 -0.14 2.22
C GLU A 145 -8.71 1.24 1.60
N LEU A 146 -9.42 1.58 0.52
CA LEU A 146 -9.38 2.92 -0.04
C LEU A 146 -10.29 3.86 0.76
N GLU A 147 -9.91 5.13 0.78
CA GLU A 147 -10.75 6.22 1.28
C GLU A 147 -11.25 7.08 0.11
N THR A 148 -12.31 7.87 0.34
CA THR A 148 -12.90 8.76 -0.69
C THR A 148 -11.87 9.72 -1.31
N LYS A 149 -10.86 10.17 -0.54
CA LYS A 149 -9.81 11.05 -1.08
C LYS A 149 -8.84 10.35 -2.01
N ASP A 150 -8.81 9.02 -2.02
CA ASP A 150 -7.95 8.23 -2.90
C ASP A 150 -8.55 8.07 -4.30
N CYS A 151 -9.68 8.71 -4.59
CA CYS A 151 -10.44 8.57 -5.83
C CYS A 151 -10.32 9.81 -6.73
N ALA A 152 -10.19 9.58 -8.04
CA ALA A 152 -10.28 10.60 -9.08
C ALA A 152 -11.39 10.23 -10.07
N PHE A 153 -12.10 11.26 -10.54
CA PHE A 153 -13.11 11.09 -11.56
C PHE A 153 -12.48 11.06 -12.95
N ASP A 154 -12.61 9.92 -13.62
CA ASP A 154 -12.12 9.70 -14.97
C ASP A 154 -13.28 9.80 -15.99
N PRO A 155 -13.38 10.88 -16.77
CA PRO A 155 -14.47 11.06 -17.73
C PRO A 155 -14.36 10.11 -18.94
N SER A 156 -13.24 9.39 -19.10
CA SER A 156 -13.05 8.43 -20.19
C SER A 156 -13.58 7.03 -19.88
N LEU A 157 -13.96 6.77 -18.63
CA LEU A 157 -14.49 5.49 -18.18
C LEU A 157 -16.02 5.48 -18.13
N GLY A 158 -16.58 4.28 -18.27
CA GLY A 158 -18.03 4.06 -18.25
C GLY A 158 -18.81 4.91 -19.26
N ASN A 159 -20.09 5.11 -18.98
CA ASN A 159 -20.99 5.83 -19.89
C ASN A 159 -20.95 7.35 -19.70
N ALA A 160 -20.56 7.82 -18.52
CA ALA A 160 -20.61 9.24 -18.13
C ALA A 160 -19.40 9.67 -17.29
N GLY A 161 -18.32 8.90 -17.29
CA GLY A 161 -17.22 9.01 -16.34
C GLY A 161 -17.42 8.13 -15.11
N CYS A 162 -16.32 7.77 -14.46
CA CYS A 162 -16.31 6.94 -13.26
C CYS A 162 -15.24 7.42 -12.28
N TRP A 163 -15.55 7.34 -10.99
CA TRP A 163 -14.57 7.39 -9.93
C TRP A 163 -13.73 6.12 -9.95
N ARG A 164 -12.41 6.29 -9.97
CA ARG A 164 -11.44 5.21 -9.86
C ARG A 164 -10.32 5.58 -8.89
N PRO A 165 -9.55 4.60 -8.39
CA PRO A 165 -8.40 4.89 -7.56
C PRO A 165 -7.39 5.77 -8.32
N VAL A 166 -6.81 6.75 -7.62
CA VAL A 166 -5.80 7.66 -8.18
C VAL A 166 -4.49 6.90 -8.37
N THR A 167 -3.80 7.19 -9.46
CA THR A 167 -2.46 6.67 -9.74
C THR A 167 -1.49 7.82 -9.93
N GLY A 168 -0.20 7.52 -9.90
CA GLY A 168 0.86 8.49 -10.16
C GLY A 168 0.77 9.13 -11.55
N GLN A 169 0.12 8.49 -12.52
CA GLN A 169 -0.15 9.10 -13.83
C GLN A 169 -1.10 10.31 -13.73
N ASP A 170 -1.94 10.38 -12.70
CA ASP A 170 -2.89 11.47 -12.50
C ASP A 170 -2.23 12.76 -11.98
N ILE A 171 -0.92 12.72 -11.69
CA ILE A 171 -0.14 13.91 -11.35
C ILE A 171 -0.02 14.82 -12.58
N ASP A 172 -0.15 16.13 -12.36
CA ASP A 172 -0.06 17.11 -13.45
C ASP A 172 1.20 16.94 -14.31
N GLY A 173 1.00 16.74 -15.62
CA GLY A 173 2.06 16.57 -16.60
C GLY A 173 2.63 15.15 -16.72
N LEU A 174 2.07 14.16 -16.02
CA LEU A 174 2.51 12.75 -16.09
C LEU A 174 1.66 11.85 -16.99
N GLY A 175 0.74 12.45 -17.76
CA GLY A 175 0.04 11.77 -18.88
C GLY A 175 -1.33 11.19 -18.54
N GLY A 176 -1.79 11.30 -17.29
CA GLY A 176 -3.14 10.93 -16.86
C GLY A 176 -4.09 12.13 -16.77
N LEU A 177 -4.94 12.13 -15.73
CA LEU A 177 -6.05 13.08 -15.60
C LEU A 177 -5.63 14.50 -15.15
N ASN A 178 -4.39 14.70 -14.71
CA ASN A 178 -3.95 15.91 -14.00
C ASN A 178 -4.90 16.26 -12.83
N ALA A 179 -5.27 15.24 -12.05
CA ALA A 179 -6.24 15.30 -10.96
C ALA A 179 -5.58 15.44 -9.56
N SER A 180 -4.25 15.32 -9.48
CA SER A 180 -3.51 15.34 -8.22
C SER A 180 -2.19 16.12 -8.37
N ASP A 181 -1.68 16.69 -7.27
CA ASP A 181 -0.28 17.15 -7.19
C ASP A 181 0.60 16.23 -6.32
N TRP A 182 0.00 15.14 -5.82
CA TRP A 182 0.58 14.16 -4.90
C TRP A 182 1.06 14.78 -3.58
N GLY A 183 0.43 15.88 -3.18
CA GLY A 183 0.69 16.61 -1.96
C GLY A 183 0.25 15.83 -0.72
N PRO A 184 0.79 16.14 0.48
CA PRO A 184 0.56 15.35 1.70
C PRO A 184 -0.89 15.19 2.14
N SER A 185 -1.80 16.01 1.61
CA SER A 185 -3.22 16.04 1.97
C SER A 185 -4.13 15.53 0.86
N ASP A 186 -3.57 15.18 -0.30
CA ASP A 186 -4.35 14.90 -1.51
C ASP A 186 -5.07 13.56 -1.39
N HIS A 187 -4.41 12.57 -0.78
CA HIS A 187 -4.88 11.19 -0.67
C HIS A 187 -4.59 10.67 0.72
N ASP A 188 -5.50 9.87 1.29
CA ASP A 188 -5.34 9.35 2.65
C ASP A 188 -4.40 8.14 2.67
N THR A 189 -4.28 7.43 1.54
CA THR A 189 -3.47 6.20 1.45
C THR A 189 -2.36 6.26 0.41
N HIS A 190 -2.07 7.40 -0.22
CA HIS A 190 -1.01 7.47 -1.22
C HIS A 190 0.37 7.02 -0.72
N GLN A 191 1.13 6.42 -1.62
CA GLN A 191 2.55 6.12 -1.45
C GLN A 191 3.35 7.42 -1.46
N ASP A 192 4.37 7.53 -0.60
CA ASP A 192 5.37 8.59 -0.63
C ASP A 192 4.82 10.02 -0.87
N PRO A 193 4.07 10.60 0.10
CA PRO A 193 3.64 12.00 0.05
C PRO A 193 4.80 12.93 -0.31
N ARG A 194 4.60 13.81 -1.31
CA ARG A 194 5.61 14.72 -1.88
C ARG A 194 6.78 14.06 -2.62
N GLY A 195 6.78 12.75 -2.81
CA GLY A 195 7.82 12.08 -3.59
C GLY A 195 9.20 12.06 -2.93
N THR A 196 9.26 12.08 -1.59
CA THR A 196 10.52 12.14 -0.84
C THR A 196 11.34 10.85 -0.93
N GLY A 197 10.68 9.71 -0.88
CA GLY A 197 11.28 8.39 -1.07
C GLY A 197 11.72 8.18 -2.52
N CYS A 198 10.93 8.64 -3.51
CA CYS A 198 11.34 8.70 -4.90
C CYS A 198 12.64 9.50 -5.07
N GLN A 199 12.71 10.70 -4.50
CA GLN A 199 13.93 11.52 -4.55
C GLN A 199 15.11 10.79 -3.90
N ALA A 200 14.93 10.23 -2.71
CA ALA A 200 16.00 9.51 -2.01
C ALA A 200 16.47 8.26 -2.76
N PHE A 201 15.57 7.55 -3.42
CA PHE A 201 15.91 6.41 -4.27
C PHE A 201 16.81 6.83 -5.42
N ILE A 202 16.44 7.91 -6.10
CA ILE A 202 17.15 8.45 -7.28
C ILE A 202 18.50 9.03 -6.89
N ASP A 203 18.60 9.73 -5.77
CA ASP A 203 19.86 10.24 -5.23
C ASP A 203 20.85 9.10 -4.94
N GLY A 204 20.34 7.89 -4.68
CA GLY A 204 21.13 6.67 -4.55
C GLY A 204 21.58 6.03 -5.87
N GLN A 205 21.03 6.46 -7.01
CA GLN A 205 21.38 5.93 -8.34
C GLN A 205 22.44 6.81 -9.01
N THR A 206 23.45 6.19 -9.64
CA THR A 206 24.58 6.92 -10.27
C THR A 206 24.56 6.92 -11.80
N VAL A 207 23.64 6.19 -12.42
CA VAL A 207 23.65 5.86 -13.86
C VAL A 207 22.40 6.30 -14.62
N ILE A 208 21.49 7.02 -13.97
CA ILE A 208 20.19 7.41 -14.54
C ILE A 208 20.08 8.93 -14.50
N ASP A 209 19.49 9.53 -15.53
CA ASP A 209 19.11 10.95 -15.50
C ASP A 209 18.15 11.20 -14.32
N PRO A 210 18.54 12.00 -13.29
CA PRO A 210 17.73 12.18 -12.10
C PRO A 210 16.36 12.80 -12.38
N ALA A 211 16.27 13.67 -13.39
CA ALA A 211 15.00 14.33 -13.72
C ALA A 211 14.01 13.33 -14.34
N ALA A 212 14.45 12.57 -15.34
CA ALA A 212 13.62 11.53 -15.95
C ALA A 212 13.26 10.43 -14.95
N ALA A 213 14.22 9.98 -14.12
CA ALA A 213 13.97 8.96 -13.09
C ALA A 213 12.92 9.42 -12.07
N LYS A 214 12.89 10.71 -11.74
CA LYS A 214 11.91 11.27 -10.80
C LYS A 214 10.50 11.24 -11.35
N LEU A 215 10.33 11.65 -12.60
CA LEU A 215 9.04 11.57 -13.27
C LEU A 215 8.58 10.12 -13.42
N ALA A 216 9.50 9.20 -13.77
CA ALA A 216 9.22 7.78 -13.84
C ALA A 216 8.79 7.19 -12.49
N CYS A 217 9.50 7.53 -11.41
CA CYS A 217 9.13 7.11 -10.06
C CYS A 217 7.74 7.62 -9.67
N TYR A 218 7.43 8.89 -9.97
CA TYR A 218 6.12 9.47 -9.68
C TYR A 218 5.00 8.77 -10.42
N ARG A 219 5.18 8.39 -11.69
CA ARG A 219 4.17 7.63 -12.47
C ARG A 219 3.85 6.26 -11.86
N LEU A 220 4.80 5.67 -11.14
CA LEU A 220 4.67 4.37 -10.49
C LEU A 220 4.03 4.46 -9.10
N LEU A 221 3.80 5.67 -8.58
CA LEU A 221 3.09 5.86 -7.32
C LEU A 221 1.61 5.47 -7.45
N SER A 222 1.02 5.10 -6.34
CA SER A 222 -0.36 4.64 -6.27
C SER A 222 -0.94 4.82 -4.86
N VAL A 223 -2.23 4.56 -4.74
CA VAL A 223 -2.96 4.47 -3.46
C VAL A 223 -3.14 3.01 -3.02
N ALA A 224 -3.84 2.77 -1.92
CA ALA A 224 -3.96 1.44 -1.32
C ALA A 224 -4.45 0.33 -2.25
N ALA A 225 -5.26 0.63 -3.27
CA ALA A 225 -5.76 -0.38 -4.22
C ALA A 225 -4.68 -1.08 -5.04
N GLN A 226 -3.45 -0.55 -5.07
CA GLN A 226 -2.32 -1.20 -5.76
C GLN A 226 -1.25 -1.72 -4.81
N ARG A 227 -1.55 -1.77 -3.51
CA ARG A 227 -0.67 -2.27 -2.47
C ARG A 227 -1.23 -3.50 -1.80
N GLY A 228 -0.38 -4.51 -1.67
CA GLY A 228 -0.77 -5.79 -1.15
C GLY A 228 0.44 -6.62 -0.75
N LEU A 229 0.15 -7.77 -0.15
CA LEU A 229 1.15 -8.76 0.23
C LEU A 229 0.80 -10.13 -0.37
N CYS A 230 1.82 -10.81 -0.86
CA CYS A 230 1.71 -12.18 -1.35
C CYS A 230 1.30 -13.09 -0.19
N THR A 231 0.19 -13.79 -0.35
CA THR A 231 -0.34 -14.76 0.61
C THR A 231 -0.39 -16.13 -0.04
N ALA A 232 0.01 -17.16 0.69
CA ALA A 232 -0.14 -18.53 0.19
C ALA A 232 -1.62 -18.85 0.05
N ALA A 233 -2.06 -19.25 -1.16
CA ALA A 233 -3.46 -19.55 -1.38
C ALA A 233 -3.87 -20.92 -0.79
N ALA A 234 -2.90 -21.73 -0.34
CA ALA A 234 -3.14 -23.05 0.26
C ALA A 234 -4.01 -24.00 -0.59
N GLY A 235 -3.97 -23.84 -1.92
CA GLY A 235 -4.79 -24.60 -2.87
C GLY A 235 -6.08 -23.90 -3.30
N GLU A 236 -6.38 -22.74 -2.71
CA GLU A 236 -7.41 -21.82 -3.18
C GLU A 236 -6.97 -21.14 -4.47
N THR A 237 -7.91 -20.95 -5.38
CA THR A 237 -7.68 -20.27 -6.67
C THR A 237 -8.48 -19.00 -6.80
N ASP A 238 -9.50 -18.81 -5.97
CA ASP A 238 -10.30 -17.61 -5.91
C ASP A 238 -9.70 -16.62 -4.89
N PRO A 239 -9.17 -15.45 -5.34
CA PRO A 239 -8.72 -14.41 -4.43
C PRO A 239 -9.79 -13.99 -3.43
N ALA A 240 -11.08 -14.01 -3.77
CA ALA A 240 -12.17 -13.63 -2.87
C ALA A 240 -12.27 -14.56 -1.63
N ALA A 241 -11.87 -15.82 -1.79
CA ALA A 241 -11.88 -16.79 -0.69
C ALA A 241 -10.72 -16.59 0.31
N VAL A 242 -9.69 -15.82 -0.07
CA VAL A 242 -8.50 -15.55 0.76
C VAL A 242 -8.40 -14.08 1.18
N CYS A 243 -8.73 -13.17 0.28
CA CYS A 243 -8.56 -11.73 0.41
C CYS A 243 -9.94 -11.06 0.57
N LYS A 244 -10.23 -10.51 1.75
CA LYS A 244 -11.53 -9.88 2.03
C LYS A 244 -11.89 -8.75 1.06
N LEU A 245 -10.88 -7.96 0.66
CA LEU A 245 -11.08 -6.82 -0.23
C LEU A 245 -11.20 -7.23 -1.71
N ALA A 246 -11.04 -8.53 -2.01
CA ALA A 246 -11.33 -9.10 -3.32
C ALA A 246 -12.71 -9.78 -3.38
N ASP A 247 -13.49 -9.75 -2.28
CA ASP A 247 -14.86 -10.25 -2.27
C ASP A 247 -15.70 -9.45 -3.29
N PRO A 248 -16.39 -10.10 -4.25
CA PRO A 248 -17.23 -9.41 -5.22
C PRO A 248 -18.36 -8.56 -4.62
N GLU A 249 -18.75 -8.81 -3.36
CA GLU A 249 -19.73 -8.00 -2.64
C GLU A 249 -19.08 -6.80 -1.92
N TYR A 250 -17.76 -6.81 -1.72
CA TYR A 250 -17.05 -5.66 -1.18
C TYR A 250 -17.04 -4.54 -2.22
N ARG A 251 -17.40 -3.33 -1.79
CA ARG A 251 -17.39 -2.13 -2.63
C ARG A 251 -16.41 -1.12 -2.04
N ASP A 252 -15.36 -0.80 -2.79
CA ASP A 252 -14.37 0.18 -2.34
C ASP A 252 -14.94 1.61 -2.31
N ALA A 253 -14.17 2.56 -1.76
CA ALA A 253 -14.64 3.94 -1.64
C ALA A 253 -15.00 4.58 -3.00
N CYS A 254 -14.25 4.29 -4.06
CA CYS A 254 -14.49 4.86 -5.39
C CYS A 254 -15.71 4.22 -6.05
N GLU A 255 -15.89 2.92 -5.89
CA GLU A 255 -17.08 2.21 -6.34
C GLU A 255 -18.34 2.67 -5.61
N ARG A 256 -18.25 2.92 -4.30
CA ARG A 256 -19.35 3.49 -3.52
C ARG A 256 -19.72 4.88 -4.01
N MET A 257 -18.74 5.72 -4.37
CA MET A 257 -19.03 7.02 -5.00
C MET A 257 -19.75 6.85 -6.34
N ASN A 258 -19.35 5.88 -7.17
CA ASN A 258 -20.06 5.58 -8.41
C ASN A 258 -21.52 5.20 -8.16
N ASP A 259 -21.78 4.36 -7.16
CA ASP A 259 -23.14 3.97 -6.78
C ASP A 259 -23.96 5.17 -6.26
N GLU A 260 -23.38 5.97 -5.37
CA GLU A 260 -24.02 7.15 -4.78
C GLU A 260 -24.40 8.20 -5.85
N GLU A 261 -23.59 8.33 -6.90
CA GLU A 261 -23.83 9.22 -8.04
C GLU A 261 -24.61 8.56 -9.19
N ALA A 262 -25.00 7.28 -9.04
CA ALA A 262 -25.67 6.48 -10.06
C ALA A 262 -24.92 6.43 -11.41
N LEU A 263 -23.58 6.42 -11.37
CA LEU A 263 -22.72 6.24 -12.53
C LEU A 263 -22.77 4.79 -13.00
N SER A 264 -22.66 4.57 -14.31
CA SER A 264 -22.84 3.25 -14.91
C SER A 264 -21.73 2.90 -15.90
N GLY A 265 -21.42 1.61 -16.00
CA GLY A 265 -20.30 1.11 -16.81
C GLY A 265 -18.94 1.27 -16.13
N CYS A 266 -18.91 1.39 -14.80
CA CYS A 266 -17.70 1.65 -14.02
C CYS A 266 -16.97 0.39 -13.53
N GLY A 267 -17.13 -0.74 -14.23
CA GLY A 267 -16.52 -2.03 -13.90
C GLY A 267 -15.69 -2.58 -15.03
#